data_AF-A0A1Q3CNT2-F1
#
_entry.id   AF-A0A1Q3CNT2-F1
#
_cell.length_a   1.000
_cell.length_b   1.000
_cell.length_c   1.000
_cell.angle_alpha   90.00
_cell.angle_beta   90.00
_cell.angle_gamma   90.00
#
_symmetry.space_group_name_H-M   'P 1'
#
loop_
_entity.id
_entity.type
_entity.pdbx_description
1 polymer ?
#
loop_
_entity_poly.entity_id
_entity_poly.type
_entity_poly.pdbx_seq_one_letter_code
_entity_poly.pdbx_strand_id
1 'polypeptide(L)'
;MVGWLTSVRSRLISRLSSRGLYTCSPSLSLVESLLLKDQIHCRTSNKLGKSLFDNNCSNVNVKLCAYSTSTAAAAAASVNGVDAAFSAIELALDSVVKIFTVSSSPNYFLPWQNKSQRESMGSGFVISGNRILTNAHVVADHTFVLVRKHGSPAKYRAEVQAIGHECDLAILVVESQDFWDRMTFLELGDIPFLQEAVAVVGYPQGGDNISVTKGVVSRVEPTQYVHGAAQLMAIQIDAAINPGNSGGPAIMGNKVAGVAFQNLSGAENIGYIIPVPVIKHFIAGVEESGKYAGFCSLGLSCQPTENVQLRSHFGMLPEMTGVLVSKINPLSDAHRILKKDDIILAFDGVPIANDGTVPFRNRERITFDHLVSMKKSNETASLRVLRGGEEHDFIVTLRPLQPLVPVHQFDKLPSYYIFAGLVFVPLSQPYLHEYGEDWYNNSPRRLCERALRELPKKAGQQLVILSQVLMDDINAGYERLAELQVKKLNGVEVENLKHLCQLVENCSTESLRVDLDDDRVIILNYRSAKVATSKILKRHRIPSVISSDLISEQNNSEIDLACSS
;
A
#
# COMPACT_ATOMS: atom_id res chain seq x y z
N MET A 1 14.10 -14.05 11.48
CA MET A 1 15.50 -14.53 11.54
C MET A 1 16.34 -13.72 12.56
N VAL A 2 15.81 -13.48 13.77
CA VAL A 2 16.45 -12.67 14.84
C VAL A 2 16.59 -13.49 16.16
N GLY A 3 15.90 -14.63 16.27
CA GLY A 3 16.03 -15.55 17.42
C GLY A 3 17.25 -16.48 17.40
N TRP A 4 18.02 -16.52 16.31
CA TRP A 4 19.20 -17.40 16.21
C TRP A 4 20.50 -16.72 16.72
N LEU A 5 20.59 -15.38 16.65
CA LEU A 5 21.78 -14.62 17.05
C LEU A 5 21.87 -14.36 18.57
N THR A 6 20.75 -14.39 19.29
CA THR A 6 20.71 -14.23 20.75
C THR A 6 21.09 -15.51 21.51
N SER A 7 20.84 -16.69 20.92
CA SER A 7 21.17 -18.00 21.51
C SER A 7 22.68 -18.33 21.48
N VAL A 8 23.41 -17.84 20.46
CA VAL A 8 24.87 -18.04 20.34
C VAL A 8 25.66 -17.14 21.29
N ARG A 9 25.16 -15.93 21.57
CA ARG A 9 25.81 -14.96 22.48
C ARG A 9 25.71 -15.38 23.96
N SER A 10 24.59 -15.97 24.36
CA SER A 10 24.37 -16.55 25.69
C SER A 10 25.28 -17.78 25.95
N ARG A 11 25.51 -18.62 24.94
CA ARG A 11 26.35 -19.82 25.06
C ARG A 11 27.85 -19.54 25.10
N LEU A 12 28.34 -18.44 24.53
CA LEU A 12 29.75 -18.04 24.63
C LEU A 12 30.10 -17.45 26.01
N ILE A 13 29.17 -16.71 26.62
CA ILE A 13 29.39 -16.04 27.92
C ILE A 13 29.36 -17.05 29.08
N SER A 14 28.56 -18.12 29.00
CA SER A 14 28.56 -19.19 30.02
C SER A 14 29.82 -20.08 29.99
N ARG A 15 30.51 -20.21 28.85
CA ARG A 15 31.74 -21.01 28.74
C ARG A 15 32.98 -20.31 29.27
N LEU A 16 33.00 -18.97 29.27
CA LEU A 16 34.13 -18.18 29.81
C LEU A 16 34.05 -17.96 31.33
N SER A 17 32.90 -18.22 31.96
CA SER A 17 32.72 -18.20 33.41
C SER A 17 33.24 -19.46 34.14
N SER A 18 33.69 -20.49 33.40
CA SER A 18 34.14 -21.77 33.98
C SER A 18 35.66 -21.88 34.19
N ARG A 19 36.43 -20.80 33.93
CA ARG A 19 37.89 -20.77 34.08
C ARG A 19 38.41 -19.67 35.02
N GLY A 20 37.65 -19.44 36.10
CA GLY A 20 38.13 -18.90 37.38
C GLY A 20 39.32 -17.94 37.38
N LEU A 21 39.18 -16.76 36.75
CA LEU A 21 40.14 -15.68 36.89
C LEU A 21 39.41 -14.34 37.05
N TYR A 22 39.73 -13.67 38.16
CA TYR A 22 39.49 -12.28 38.56
C TYR A 22 38.26 -11.95 39.45
N THR A 23 38.61 -11.53 40.66
CA THR A 23 37.84 -10.87 41.71
C THR A 23 38.06 -9.35 41.69
N CYS A 24 37.04 -8.62 42.15
CA CYS A 24 37.02 -7.23 42.65
C CYS A 24 36.92 -6.03 41.67
N SER A 25 35.95 -5.17 42.02
CA SER A 25 35.57 -3.82 41.57
C SER A 25 36.42 -2.74 42.30
N PRO A 26 36.25 -1.39 42.15
CA PRO A 26 35.64 -0.50 41.12
C PRO A 26 36.58 0.63 40.62
N SER A 27 36.06 1.49 39.72
CA SER A 27 36.34 2.94 39.53
C SER A 27 37.28 3.42 38.39
N LEU A 28 36.71 4.36 37.62
CA LEU A 28 37.25 5.55 36.92
C LEU A 28 38.61 5.55 36.18
N SER A 29 38.49 6.12 34.97
CA SER A 29 39.39 7.09 34.31
C SER A 29 40.32 6.61 33.17
N LEU A 30 40.08 7.28 32.03
CA LEU A 30 41.00 7.86 31.05
C LEU A 30 42.42 7.26 30.80
N VAL A 31 42.63 6.94 29.52
CA VAL A 31 43.78 7.28 28.64
C VAL A 31 45.13 6.58 28.88
N GLU A 32 45.61 5.86 27.85
CA GLU A 32 46.87 6.07 27.10
C GLU A 32 46.94 5.03 25.96
N SER A 33 47.05 5.37 24.68
CA SER A 33 48.15 6.03 23.92
C SER A 33 49.35 5.12 23.67
N LEU A 34 49.84 5.10 22.41
CA LEU A 34 51.27 5.12 22.00
C LEU A 34 51.35 5.06 20.45
N LEU A 35 51.53 6.22 19.78
CA LEU A 35 52.78 6.76 19.17
C LEU A 35 53.08 6.16 17.77
N LEU A 36 53.39 6.92 16.71
CA LEU A 36 54.31 8.06 16.62
C LEU A 36 53.79 9.27 15.81
N LYS A 37 54.28 10.45 16.21
CA LYS A 37 54.20 11.77 15.57
C LYS A 37 55.43 12.01 14.69
N ASP A 38 55.31 12.90 13.71
CA ASP A 38 56.34 13.91 13.45
C ASP A 38 55.69 15.30 13.23
N GLN A 39 56.34 16.31 13.82
CA GLN A 39 55.97 17.72 13.92
C GLN A 39 56.11 18.43 12.55
N ILE A 40 55.50 19.59 12.25
CA ILE A 40 55.89 20.93 12.72
C ILE A 40 54.78 21.92 12.30
N HIS A 41 54.44 22.85 13.19
CA HIS A 41 53.59 24.02 12.96
C HIS A 41 54.48 25.27 13.03
N CYS A 42 54.34 26.23 12.13
CA CYS A 42 54.69 27.62 12.44
C CYS A 42 53.89 28.62 11.59
N ARG A 43 53.18 29.53 12.27
CA ARG A 43 52.55 30.74 11.74
C ARG A 43 53.63 31.82 11.59
N THR A 44 53.52 32.71 10.59
CA THR A 44 53.09 34.13 10.70
C THR A 44 53.58 35.00 9.53
N SER A 45 52.74 36.01 9.24
CA SER A 45 53.05 37.40 8.85
C SER A 45 53.45 37.80 7.42
N ASN A 46 52.56 38.63 6.90
CA ASN A 46 52.66 39.66 5.86
C ASN A 46 53.94 40.55 5.85
N LYS A 47 54.22 41.05 4.63
CA LYS A 47 54.74 42.37 4.21
C LYS A 47 56.19 42.50 3.69
N LEU A 48 56.23 42.90 2.40
CA LEU A 48 57.00 43.99 1.75
C LEU A 48 58.48 43.79 1.36
N GLY A 49 58.75 44.01 0.05
CA GLY A 49 60.07 44.36 -0.48
C GLY A 49 60.14 44.44 -2.02
N LYS A 50 60.01 45.66 -2.58
CA LYS A 50 60.44 46.13 -3.93
C LYS A 50 61.95 45.81 -4.15
N SER A 51 62.61 45.78 -5.33
CA SER A 51 62.51 46.45 -6.65
C SER A 51 63.57 45.84 -7.60
N LEU A 52 63.41 45.91 -8.93
CA LEU A 52 64.33 46.65 -9.85
C LEU A 52 63.95 46.47 -11.34
N PHE A 53 64.44 47.42 -12.15
CA PHE A 53 64.00 47.90 -13.47
C PHE A 53 64.42 47.07 -14.71
N ASP A 54 63.63 47.24 -15.78
CA ASP A 54 63.91 47.38 -17.23
C ASP A 54 65.01 46.56 -17.96
N ASN A 55 64.63 45.88 -19.06
CA ASN A 55 64.81 46.40 -20.43
C ASN A 55 64.36 45.42 -21.56
N ASN A 56 63.94 46.03 -22.67
CA ASN A 56 63.56 45.48 -23.97
C ASN A 56 64.47 44.36 -24.53
N CYS A 57 63.87 43.34 -25.17
CA CYS A 57 64.31 42.89 -26.50
C CYS A 57 63.30 41.95 -27.19
N SER A 58 63.28 42.07 -28.51
CA SER A 58 62.36 41.51 -29.49
C SER A 58 62.58 40.03 -29.80
N ASN A 59 61.54 39.40 -30.37
CA ASN A 59 61.56 38.22 -31.26
C ASN A 59 62.24 36.93 -30.79
N VAL A 60 61.44 35.93 -30.37
CA VAL A 60 61.61 34.53 -30.84
C VAL A 60 60.24 33.84 -30.91
N ASN A 61 59.92 33.31 -32.10
CA ASN A 61 58.83 32.39 -32.36
C ASN A 61 59.08 31.04 -31.66
N VAL A 62 58.15 30.58 -30.82
CA VAL A 62 58.03 29.16 -30.47
C VAL A 62 56.58 28.72 -30.64
N LYS A 63 56.38 27.82 -31.59
CA LYS A 63 55.14 27.13 -31.94
C LYS A 63 54.86 26.08 -30.85
N LEU A 64 53.76 26.19 -30.11
CA LEU A 64 53.25 25.11 -29.26
C LEU A 64 51.73 24.97 -29.36
N CYS A 65 51.33 23.69 -29.31
CA CYS A 65 50.08 23.12 -29.79
C CYS A 65 48.81 23.58 -29.05
N ALA A 66 47.71 23.59 -29.79
CA ALA A 66 46.36 23.72 -29.27
C ALA A 66 45.98 22.49 -28.43
N TYR A 67 45.72 22.71 -27.15
CA TYR A 67 44.91 21.86 -26.28
C TYR A 67 44.22 22.76 -25.25
N SER A 68 42.91 23.00 -25.38
CA SER A 68 41.96 23.18 -24.27
C SER A 68 40.61 23.72 -24.76
N THR A 69 39.69 22.83 -25.10
CA THR A 69 38.24 23.14 -25.17
C THR A 69 37.41 22.04 -24.51
N SER A 70 37.87 21.47 -23.38
CA SER A 70 37.08 20.50 -22.61
C SER A 70 36.73 20.93 -21.18
N THR A 71 37.25 22.06 -20.69
CA THR A 71 36.95 22.54 -19.32
C THR A 71 35.76 23.50 -19.24
N ALA A 72 35.46 24.24 -20.31
CA ALA A 72 34.33 25.18 -20.31
C ALA A 72 32.95 24.48 -20.44
N ALA A 73 32.88 23.37 -21.17
CA ALA A 73 31.62 22.62 -21.34
C ALA A 73 31.18 21.89 -20.06
N ALA A 74 32.13 21.37 -19.28
CA ALA A 74 31.84 20.71 -18.00
C ALA A 74 31.41 21.69 -16.91
N ALA A 75 31.93 22.92 -16.92
CA ALA A 75 31.52 23.98 -16.00
C ALA A 75 30.17 24.62 -16.39
N ALA A 76 29.86 24.75 -17.69
CA ALA A 76 28.55 25.25 -18.13
C ALA A 76 27.41 24.24 -17.89
N ALA A 77 27.69 22.94 -18.00
CA ALA A 77 26.73 21.88 -17.67
C ALA A 77 26.44 21.78 -16.17
N SER A 78 27.43 22.06 -15.30
CA SER A 78 27.24 22.02 -13.85
C SER A 78 26.48 23.25 -13.30
N VAL A 79 26.62 24.42 -13.92
CA VAL A 79 25.90 25.64 -13.53
C VAL A 79 24.41 25.56 -13.91
N ASN A 80 24.08 25.07 -15.12
CA ASN A 80 22.68 24.93 -15.55
C ASN A 80 21.88 23.89 -14.74
N GLY A 81 22.54 22.85 -14.21
CA GLY A 81 21.88 21.85 -13.36
C GLY A 81 21.56 22.34 -11.94
N VAL A 82 22.31 23.32 -11.43
CA VAL A 82 22.09 23.90 -10.10
C VAL A 82 20.94 24.91 -10.11
N ASP A 83 20.86 25.78 -11.13
CA ASP A 83 19.77 26.77 -11.26
C ASP A 83 18.39 26.12 -11.46
N ALA A 84 18.30 25.07 -12.29
CA ALA A 84 17.04 24.36 -12.51
C ALA A 84 16.55 23.63 -11.25
N ALA A 85 17.47 23.06 -10.47
CA ALA A 85 17.14 22.37 -9.23
C ALA A 85 16.74 23.33 -8.10
N PHE A 86 17.29 24.55 -8.07
CA PHE A 86 16.87 25.60 -7.13
C PHE A 86 15.47 26.14 -7.47
N SER A 87 15.21 26.42 -8.74
CA SER A 87 13.90 26.91 -9.21
C SER A 87 12.76 25.92 -8.94
N ALA A 88 13.01 24.62 -9.11
CA ALA A 88 12.01 23.58 -8.85
C ALA A 88 11.70 23.39 -7.35
N ILE A 89 12.70 23.56 -6.48
CA ILE A 89 12.49 23.51 -5.03
C ILE A 89 11.68 24.72 -4.58
N GLU A 90 11.96 25.91 -5.13
CA GLU A 90 11.22 27.13 -4.82
C GLU A 90 9.73 27.00 -5.20
N LEU A 91 9.43 26.46 -6.38
CA LEU A 91 8.06 26.12 -6.79
C LEU A 91 7.38 25.12 -5.83
N ALA A 92 8.15 24.17 -5.29
CA ALA A 92 7.63 23.20 -4.34
C ALA A 92 7.27 23.82 -2.98
N LEU A 93 7.97 24.87 -2.54
CA LEU A 93 7.69 25.55 -1.26
C LEU A 93 6.26 26.10 -1.23
N ASP A 94 5.79 26.69 -2.32
CA ASP A 94 4.46 27.29 -2.46
C ASP A 94 3.39 26.31 -2.94
N SER A 95 3.74 25.03 -3.09
CA SER A 95 2.83 23.97 -3.53
C SER A 95 2.63 22.86 -2.50
N VAL A 96 3.62 22.62 -1.64
CA VAL A 96 3.68 21.47 -0.72
C VAL A 96 3.11 21.84 0.66
N VAL A 97 2.20 21.02 1.14
CA VAL A 97 1.46 21.24 2.39
C VAL A 97 1.69 20.11 3.39
N LYS A 98 1.63 20.46 4.67
CA LYS A 98 1.65 19.49 5.76
C LYS A 98 0.23 19.09 6.06
N ILE A 99 -0.01 17.79 6.18
CA ILE A 99 -1.31 17.20 6.49
C ILE A 99 -1.27 16.67 7.92
N PHE A 100 -2.35 16.95 8.66
CA PHE A 100 -2.60 16.42 10.00
C PHE A 100 -3.89 15.63 9.96
N THR A 101 -3.84 14.38 10.37
CA THR A 101 -5.01 13.48 10.36
C THR A 101 -5.26 12.98 11.77
N VAL A 102 -6.50 13.11 12.22
CA VAL A 102 -7.02 12.38 13.38
C VAL A 102 -7.76 11.16 12.84
N SER A 103 -7.32 9.96 13.18
CA SER A 103 -7.94 8.71 12.72
C SER A 103 -8.45 7.85 13.86
N SER A 104 -9.46 7.04 13.59
CA SER A 104 -10.03 6.09 14.54
C SER A 104 -10.48 4.83 13.78
N SER A 105 -9.57 3.86 13.72
CA SER A 105 -9.82 2.60 13.01
C SER A 105 -10.79 1.70 13.78
N PRO A 106 -11.59 0.88 13.08
CA PRO A 106 -12.52 -0.05 13.73
C PRO A 106 -11.78 -1.18 14.46
N ASN A 107 -12.43 -1.74 15.49
CA ASN A 107 -12.01 -2.98 16.13
C ASN A 107 -12.72 -4.16 15.46
N TYR A 108 -11.98 -5.08 14.83
CA TYR A 108 -12.61 -6.19 14.09
C TYR A 108 -13.09 -7.34 14.98
N PHE A 109 -12.56 -7.49 16.21
CA PHE A 109 -13.10 -8.42 17.20
C PHE A 109 -14.39 -7.89 17.84
N LEU A 110 -14.48 -6.58 18.02
CA LEU A 110 -15.63 -5.85 18.59
C LEU A 110 -16.13 -4.83 17.55
N PRO A 111 -16.78 -5.27 16.46
CA PRO A 111 -17.09 -4.45 15.28
C PRO A 111 -18.03 -3.26 15.53
N TRP A 112 -18.65 -3.19 16.71
CA TRP A 112 -19.43 -2.04 17.20
C TRP A 112 -18.58 -0.97 17.91
N GLN A 113 -17.26 -1.13 17.97
CA GLN A 113 -16.32 -0.20 18.61
C GLN A 113 -15.21 0.23 17.66
N ASN A 114 -14.74 1.46 17.85
CA ASN A 114 -13.48 1.91 17.27
C ASN A 114 -12.34 1.80 18.29
N LYS A 115 -11.12 1.70 17.77
CA LYS A 115 -9.89 1.85 18.55
C LYS A 115 -9.71 3.32 18.95
N SER A 116 -8.87 3.54 19.96
CA SER A 116 -8.51 4.89 20.42
C SER A 116 -8.02 5.75 19.27
N GLN A 117 -8.46 7.01 19.27
CA GLN A 117 -8.02 8.00 18.29
C GLN A 117 -6.50 8.14 18.28
N ARG A 118 -5.95 8.36 17.09
CA ARG A 118 -4.53 8.61 16.86
C ARG A 118 -4.37 9.84 15.99
N GLU A 119 -3.26 10.54 16.21
CA GLU A 119 -2.83 11.63 15.35
C GLU A 119 -1.66 11.16 14.49
N SER A 120 -1.75 11.45 13.20
CA SER A 120 -0.67 11.24 12.24
C SER A 120 -0.43 12.51 11.44
N MET A 121 0.75 12.55 10.81
CA MET A 121 1.12 13.64 9.91
C MET A 121 1.71 13.06 8.63
N GLY A 122 1.48 13.77 7.53
CA GLY A 122 2.01 13.45 6.21
C GLY A 122 2.21 14.72 5.39
N SER A 123 2.53 14.52 4.12
CA SER A 123 2.71 15.58 3.15
C SER A 123 1.68 15.48 2.04
N GLY A 124 1.44 16.58 1.35
CA GLY A 124 0.67 16.61 0.12
C GLY A 124 1.12 17.77 -0.74
N PHE A 125 0.63 17.85 -1.96
CA PHE A 125 0.92 18.98 -2.84
C PHE A 125 -0.27 19.35 -3.70
N VAL A 126 -0.32 20.61 -4.08
CA VAL A 126 -1.39 21.15 -4.91
C VAL A 126 -1.26 20.65 -6.35
N ILE A 127 -2.37 20.14 -6.87
CA ILE A 127 -2.56 19.78 -8.28
C ILE A 127 -3.64 20.67 -8.88
N SER A 128 -3.85 20.58 -10.20
CA SER A 128 -4.84 21.39 -10.90
C SER A 128 -6.26 21.24 -10.33
N GLY A 129 -7.03 22.34 -10.36
CA GLY A 129 -8.41 22.38 -9.91
C GLY A 129 -8.59 22.57 -8.40
N ASN A 130 -7.65 23.25 -7.73
CA ASN A 130 -7.69 23.50 -6.28
C ASN A 130 -7.87 22.20 -5.48
N ARG A 131 -7.02 21.22 -5.79
CA ARG A 131 -6.99 19.90 -5.16
C ARG A 131 -5.59 19.64 -4.59
N ILE A 132 -5.53 18.87 -3.52
CA ILE A 132 -4.26 18.41 -2.93
C ILE A 132 -4.17 16.90 -3.16
N LEU A 133 -3.06 16.44 -3.74
CA LEU A 133 -2.76 15.01 -3.83
C LEU A 133 -1.91 14.60 -2.62
N THR A 134 -2.23 13.44 -2.04
CA THR A 134 -1.47 12.81 -0.96
C THR A 134 -1.61 11.29 -1.04
N ASN A 135 -1.04 10.56 -0.08
CA ASN A 135 -1.27 9.12 0.05
C ASN A 135 -2.58 8.78 0.75
N ALA A 136 -3.17 7.65 0.39
CA ALA A 136 -4.36 7.15 1.07
C ALA A 136 -4.06 6.79 2.54
N HIS A 137 -2.89 6.22 2.85
CA HIS A 137 -2.55 5.87 4.23
C HIS A 137 -2.38 7.08 5.16
N VAL A 138 -2.11 8.28 4.61
CA VAL A 138 -2.03 9.52 5.40
C VAL A 138 -3.40 9.91 5.95
N VAL A 139 -4.48 9.54 5.25
CA VAL A 139 -5.86 9.90 5.58
C VAL A 139 -6.77 8.68 5.81
N ALA A 140 -6.20 7.50 6.00
CA ALA A 140 -6.98 6.28 6.25
C ALA A 140 -7.66 6.31 7.63
N ASP A 141 -8.92 5.87 7.68
CA ASP A 141 -9.79 5.87 8.85
C ASP A 141 -9.92 7.27 9.49
N HIS A 142 -9.83 8.32 8.68
CA HIS A 142 -9.84 9.70 9.16
C HIS A 142 -11.21 10.06 9.76
N THR A 143 -11.14 10.82 10.85
CA THR A 143 -12.28 11.49 11.49
C THR A 143 -12.19 13.00 11.34
N PHE A 144 -10.97 13.52 11.17
CA PHE A 144 -10.72 14.94 10.97
C PHE A 144 -9.40 15.15 10.24
N VAL A 145 -9.37 16.02 9.23
CA VAL A 145 -8.17 16.33 8.44
C VAL A 145 -7.94 17.83 8.40
N LEU A 146 -6.70 18.24 8.68
CA LEU A 146 -6.24 19.62 8.56
C LEU A 146 -5.04 19.68 7.62
N VAL A 147 -4.90 20.80 6.92
CA VAL A 147 -3.72 21.11 6.10
C VAL A 147 -3.11 22.44 6.50
N ARG A 148 -1.79 22.58 6.33
CA ARG A 148 -1.05 23.79 6.62
C ARG A 148 -0.06 24.10 5.51
N LYS A 149 -0.06 25.35 5.06
CA LYS A 149 0.90 25.87 4.07
C LYS A 149 2.30 25.98 4.64
N HIS A 150 3.29 25.96 3.77
CA HIS A 150 4.65 26.35 4.16
C HIS A 150 4.67 27.79 4.69
N GLY A 151 5.44 28.05 5.75
CA GLY A 151 5.59 29.39 6.33
C GLY A 151 4.34 29.98 7.02
N SER A 152 3.20 29.28 7.01
CA SER A 152 1.96 29.74 7.65
C SER A 152 1.69 28.98 8.95
N PRO A 153 1.30 29.68 10.05
CA PRO A 153 0.84 29.01 11.26
C PRO A 153 -0.61 28.50 11.14
N ALA A 154 -1.39 28.99 10.17
CA ALA A 154 -2.81 28.70 10.04
C ALA A 154 -3.05 27.29 9.50
N LYS A 155 -3.86 26.51 10.23
CA LYS A 155 -4.37 25.22 9.78
C LYS A 155 -5.77 25.39 9.20
N TYR A 156 -6.01 24.74 8.07
CA TYR A 156 -7.28 24.79 7.35
C TYR A 156 -7.91 23.41 7.35
N ARG A 157 -9.22 23.33 7.53
CA ARG A 157 -9.96 22.08 7.41
C ARG A 157 -9.91 21.59 5.96
N ALA A 158 -9.60 20.32 5.77
CA ALA A 158 -9.65 19.65 4.49
C ALA A 158 -10.65 18.51 4.54
N GLU A 159 -11.25 18.22 3.39
CA GLU A 159 -12.15 17.08 3.20
C GLU A 159 -11.55 16.13 2.18
N VAL A 160 -11.77 14.83 2.38
CA VAL A 160 -11.29 13.81 1.45
C VAL A 160 -12.29 13.63 0.32
N GLN A 161 -11.94 14.09 -0.87
CA GLN A 161 -12.79 14.00 -2.06
C GLN A 161 -12.79 12.58 -2.64
N ALA A 162 -11.64 11.92 -2.68
CA ALA A 162 -11.49 10.58 -3.21
C ALA A 162 -10.31 9.85 -2.58
N ILE A 163 -10.43 8.53 -2.43
CA ILE A 163 -9.38 7.66 -1.89
C ILE A 163 -9.27 6.41 -2.78
N GLY A 164 -8.05 6.09 -3.18
CA GLY A 164 -7.70 4.83 -3.83
C GLY A 164 -6.67 4.09 -2.99
N HIS A 165 -7.13 3.21 -2.10
CA HIS A 165 -6.25 2.41 -1.23
C HIS A 165 -5.29 1.53 -2.04
N GLU A 166 -5.76 0.93 -3.14
CA GLU A 166 -4.95 0.05 -4.01
C GLU A 166 -3.68 0.74 -4.55
N CYS A 167 -3.80 1.99 -5.02
CA CYS A 167 -2.67 2.81 -5.45
C CYS A 167 -2.09 3.72 -4.37
N ASP A 168 -2.60 3.65 -3.14
CA ASP A 168 -2.20 4.53 -2.04
C ASP A 168 -2.24 6.03 -2.39
N LEU A 169 -3.32 6.50 -3.01
CA LEU A 169 -3.53 7.90 -3.38
C LEU A 169 -4.85 8.44 -2.81
N ALA A 170 -4.84 9.72 -2.42
CA ALA A 170 -6.05 10.43 -2.01
C ALA A 170 -6.03 11.88 -2.51
N ILE A 171 -7.23 12.40 -2.78
CA ILE A 171 -7.46 13.79 -3.17
C ILE A 171 -8.16 14.50 -2.02
N LEU A 172 -7.58 15.63 -1.59
CA LEU A 172 -8.18 16.51 -0.60
C LEU A 172 -8.63 17.83 -1.24
N VAL A 173 -9.68 18.41 -0.68
CA VAL A 173 -10.18 19.74 -1.01
C VAL A 173 -10.25 20.61 0.25
N VAL A 174 -10.12 21.92 0.06
CA VAL A 174 -10.17 22.93 1.13
C VAL A 174 -11.15 24.01 0.71
N GLU A 175 -12.17 24.27 1.53
CA GLU A 175 -13.22 25.24 1.22
C GLU A 175 -12.73 26.69 1.29
N SER A 176 -11.86 27.00 2.26
CA SER A 176 -11.35 28.35 2.52
C SER A 176 -10.51 28.87 1.36
N GLN A 177 -10.91 30.00 0.77
CA GLN A 177 -10.16 30.65 -0.32
C GLN A 177 -8.80 31.20 0.15
N ASP A 178 -8.72 31.66 1.40
CA ASP A 178 -7.47 32.12 2.03
C ASP A 178 -6.37 31.04 2.02
N PHE A 179 -6.75 29.77 2.00
CA PHE A 179 -5.79 28.68 1.82
C PHE A 179 -5.18 28.72 0.42
N TRP A 180 -5.98 28.89 -0.64
CA TRP A 180 -5.53 28.90 -2.02
C TRP A 180 -4.74 30.15 -2.42
N ASP A 181 -4.85 31.23 -1.64
CA ASP A 181 -4.04 32.44 -1.85
C ASP A 181 -2.53 32.12 -1.86
N ARG A 182 -1.91 32.45 -3.00
CA ARG A 182 -0.48 32.22 -3.32
C ARG A 182 -0.06 30.76 -3.45
N MET A 183 -1.00 29.81 -3.42
CA MET A 183 -0.67 28.43 -3.75
C MET A 183 -0.51 28.28 -5.26
N THR A 184 0.51 27.54 -5.68
CA THR A 184 0.69 27.13 -7.08
C THR A 184 0.50 25.64 -7.20
N PHE A 185 0.00 25.16 -8.34
CA PHE A 185 -0.11 23.73 -8.57
C PHE A 185 1.15 23.21 -9.28
N LEU A 186 1.51 21.96 -9.01
CA LEU A 186 2.60 21.30 -9.70
C LEU A 186 2.09 20.52 -10.92
N GLU A 187 2.79 20.66 -12.04
CA GLU A 187 2.50 19.88 -13.24
C GLU A 187 3.00 18.44 -13.12
N LEU A 188 2.16 17.48 -13.53
CA LEU A 188 2.57 16.08 -13.64
C LEU A 188 3.43 15.87 -14.89
N GLY A 189 4.60 15.28 -14.71
CA GLY A 189 5.55 14.97 -15.78
C GLY A 189 5.34 13.60 -16.41
N ASP A 190 6.46 12.99 -16.78
CA ASP A 190 6.55 11.61 -17.27
C ASP A 190 7.31 10.73 -16.28
N ILE A 191 7.31 9.42 -16.52
CA ILE A 191 8.12 8.51 -15.71
C ILE A 191 9.61 8.76 -16.05
N PRO A 192 10.46 9.05 -15.06
CA PRO A 192 11.91 9.24 -15.21
C PRO A 192 12.62 8.00 -15.76
N PHE A 193 13.77 8.21 -16.40
CA PHE A 193 14.69 7.13 -16.77
C PHE A 193 15.59 6.72 -15.59
N LEU A 194 16.19 5.53 -15.70
CA LEU A 194 17.21 5.10 -14.74
C LEU A 194 18.35 6.14 -14.66
N GLN A 195 18.86 6.36 -13.43
CA GLN A 195 19.89 7.35 -13.08
C GLN A 195 19.46 8.81 -13.19
N GLU A 196 18.22 9.10 -13.57
CA GLU A 196 17.71 10.47 -13.61
C GLU A 196 17.53 11.04 -12.20
N ALA A 197 17.90 12.30 -12.01
CA ALA A 197 17.87 12.96 -10.71
C ALA A 197 16.44 13.30 -10.29
N VAL A 198 16.12 12.99 -9.03
CA VAL A 198 14.82 13.23 -8.41
C VAL A 198 14.99 13.84 -7.03
N ALA A 199 14.11 14.78 -6.69
CA ALA A 199 14.06 15.43 -5.39
C ALA A 199 12.69 15.20 -4.74
N VAL A 200 12.66 14.60 -3.55
CA VAL A 200 11.44 14.43 -2.77
C VAL A 200 11.31 15.59 -1.80
N VAL A 201 10.15 16.21 -1.81
CA VAL A 201 9.84 17.36 -0.97
C VAL A 201 8.70 17.01 -0.01
N GLY A 202 8.86 17.28 1.27
CA GLY A 202 7.82 16.96 2.26
C GLY A 202 8.13 17.49 3.65
N TYR A 203 7.33 17.05 4.63
CA TYR A 203 7.46 17.42 6.04
C TYR A 203 7.83 16.19 6.87
N PRO A 204 9.08 16.08 7.35
CA PRO A 204 9.50 14.92 8.12
C PRO A 204 8.78 14.89 9.47
N GLN A 205 8.63 13.69 10.03
CA GLN A 205 8.00 13.50 11.33
C GLN A 205 8.69 14.33 12.43
N GLY A 206 7.87 15.04 13.23
CA GLY A 206 8.34 15.86 14.35
C GLY A 206 8.87 17.25 13.95
N GLY A 207 9.01 17.56 12.66
CA GLY A 207 9.42 18.87 12.16
C GLY A 207 8.28 19.65 11.51
N ASP A 208 8.30 20.97 11.62
CA ASP A 208 7.34 21.88 10.96
C ASP A 208 7.90 22.55 9.70
N ASN A 209 9.19 22.37 9.46
CA ASN A 209 9.87 22.85 8.28
C ASN A 209 9.84 21.79 7.17
N ILE A 210 9.88 22.27 5.93
CA ILE A 210 10.01 21.42 4.77
C ILE A 210 11.39 20.78 4.73
N SER A 211 11.46 19.56 4.22
CA SER A 211 12.67 18.81 3.97
C SER A 211 12.73 18.42 2.50
N VAL A 212 13.94 18.44 1.94
CA VAL A 212 14.21 18.01 0.57
C VAL A 212 15.26 16.92 0.64
N THR A 213 14.93 15.73 0.11
CA THR A 213 15.89 14.64 -0.08
C THR A 213 16.10 14.42 -1.58
N LYS A 214 17.37 14.37 -2.00
CA LYS A 214 17.74 14.18 -3.41
C LYS A 214 18.33 12.79 -3.60
N GLY A 215 18.07 12.23 -4.76
CA GLY A 215 18.62 10.97 -5.21
C GLY A 215 18.44 10.80 -6.71
N VAL A 216 18.57 9.58 -7.18
CA VAL A 216 18.36 9.17 -8.56
C VAL A 216 17.40 7.99 -8.63
N VAL A 217 16.81 7.79 -9.80
CA VAL A 217 16.03 6.61 -10.09
C VAL A 217 16.93 5.38 -10.19
N SER A 218 16.65 4.41 -9.32
CA SER A 218 17.38 3.16 -9.23
C SER A 218 16.71 2.05 -10.03
N ARG A 219 15.38 2.00 -10.05
CA ARG A 219 14.61 0.95 -10.73
C ARG A 219 13.17 1.38 -11.02
N VAL A 220 12.56 0.82 -12.06
CA VAL A 220 11.12 0.88 -12.30
C VAL A 220 10.61 -0.55 -12.39
N GLU A 221 9.79 -0.97 -11.43
CA GLU A 221 9.28 -2.35 -11.39
C GLU A 221 7.90 -2.43 -10.70
N PRO A 222 7.11 -3.48 -10.98
CA PRO A 222 5.94 -3.80 -10.18
C PRO A 222 6.36 -4.09 -8.74
N THR A 223 5.70 -3.43 -7.80
CA THR A 223 5.97 -3.57 -6.36
C THR A 223 4.65 -3.77 -5.62
N GLN A 224 4.69 -4.47 -4.49
CA GLN A 224 3.55 -4.58 -3.61
C GLN A 224 3.31 -3.25 -2.88
N TYR A 225 2.18 -2.62 -3.13
CA TYR A 225 1.71 -1.47 -2.37
C TYR A 225 1.20 -1.97 -1.02
N VAL A 226 1.94 -1.73 0.07
CA VAL A 226 1.61 -2.32 1.38
C VAL A 226 0.24 -1.87 1.91
N HIS A 227 -0.14 -0.63 1.66
CA HIS A 227 -1.46 -0.12 2.06
C HIS A 227 -2.61 -0.73 1.25
N GLY A 228 -2.41 -0.93 -0.04
CA GLY A 228 -3.46 -1.39 -0.96
C GLY A 228 -3.50 -2.89 -1.19
N ALA A 229 -2.45 -3.61 -0.81
CA ALA A 229 -2.15 -4.99 -1.20
C ALA A 229 -2.21 -5.27 -2.72
N ALA A 230 -2.10 -4.23 -3.54
CA ALA A 230 -2.06 -4.34 -4.99
C ALA A 230 -0.62 -4.41 -5.49
N GLN A 231 -0.40 -5.11 -6.61
CA GLN A 231 0.86 -5.11 -7.34
C GLN A 231 0.75 -4.10 -8.48
N LEU A 232 1.38 -2.93 -8.30
CA LEU A 232 1.36 -1.85 -9.29
C LEU A 232 2.79 -1.39 -9.57
N MET A 233 2.98 -0.72 -10.69
CA MET A 233 4.28 -0.11 -11.01
C MET A 233 4.66 0.90 -9.94
N ALA A 234 5.87 0.78 -9.40
CA ALA A 234 6.52 1.76 -8.55
C ALA A 234 7.89 2.14 -9.13
N ILE A 235 8.39 3.31 -8.74
CA ILE A 235 9.76 3.73 -9.07
C ILE A 235 10.56 3.71 -7.77
N GLN A 236 11.63 2.93 -7.76
CA GLN A 236 12.61 2.91 -6.69
C GLN A 236 13.61 4.04 -6.89
N ILE A 237 13.88 4.78 -5.82
CA ILE A 237 14.86 5.86 -5.77
C ILE A 237 15.83 5.63 -4.61
N ASP A 238 17.04 6.18 -4.71
CA ASP A 238 18.04 6.12 -3.62
C ASP A 238 17.97 7.34 -2.67
N ALA A 239 16.96 8.20 -2.85
CA ALA A 239 16.67 9.26 -1.90
C ALA A 239 15.98 8.67 -0.66
N ALA A 240 16.41 9.12 0.53
CA ALA A 240 15.74 8.76 1.77
C ALA A 240 14.30 9.31 1.78
N ILE A 241 13.31 8.41 1.91
CA ILE A 241 11.97 8.77 2.38
C ILE A 241 11.96 8.57 3.88
N ASN A 242 11.29 9.42 4.62
CA ASN A 242 11.10 9.25 6.07
C ASN A 242 9.61 9.39 6.37
N PRO A 243 9.12 8.83 7.49
CA PRO A 243 7.77 9.11 7.96
C PRO A 243 7.50 10.62 7.95
N GLY A 244 6.34 11.00 7.43
CA GLY A 244 5.94 12.41 7.22
C GLY A 244 6.15 12.91 5.79
N ASN A 245 7.20 12.47 5.07
CA ASN A 245 7.40 12.85 3.67
C ASN A 245 6.43 12.13 2.71
N SER A 246 5.84 11.01 3.15
CA SER A 246 4.80 10.31 2.41
C SER A 246 3.65 11.24 2.04
N GLY A 247 3.25 11.18 0.77
CA GLY A 247 2.25 12.00 0.11
C GLY A 247 2.83 13.26 -0.55
N GLY A 248 4.09 13.60 -0.26
CA GLY A 248 4.81 14.70 -0.91
C GLY A 248 5.23 14.37 -2.36
N PRO A 249 5.50 15.39 -3.18
CA PRO A 249 5.91 15.19 -4.56
C PRO A 249 7.38 14.75 -4.65
N ALA A 250 7.64 13.84 -5.59
CA ALA A 250 8.97 13.61 -6.15
C ALA A 250 9.08 14.41 -7.45
N ILE A 251 10.07 15.30 -7.53
CA ILE A 251 10.23 16.29 -8.59
C ILE A 251 11.44 15.93 -9.45
N MET A 252 11.24 15.99 -10.77
CA MET A 252 12.25 15.79 -11.82
C MET A 252 12.22 17.02 -12.73
N GLY A 253 13.32 17.76 -12.81
CA GLY A 253 13.32 19.08 -13.43
C GLY A 253 12.33 19.99 -12.72
N ASN A 254 11.33 20.50 -13.43
CA ASN A 254 10.25 21.35 -12.89
C ASN A 254 8.89 20.63 -12.80
N LYS A 255 8.85 19.30 -12.95
CA LYS A 255 7.61 18.51 -12.97
C LYS A 255 7.61 17.39 -11.93
N VAL A 256 6.43 16.94 -11.54
CA VAL A 256 6.25 15.80 -10.64
C VAL A 256 6.49 14.50 -11.40
N ALA A 257 7.46 13.71 -10.94
CA ALA A 257 7.74 12.35 -11.39
C ALA A 257 6.94 11.29 -10.61
N GLY A 258 6.45 11.64 -9.41
CA GLY A 258 5.61 10.75 -8.61
C GLY A 258 5.25 11.27 -7.23
N VAL A 259 4.59 10.44 -6.43
CA VAL A 259 4.24 10.71 -5.02
C VAL A 259 5.07 9.79 -4.13
N ALA A 260 5.83 10.35 -3.17
CA ALA A 260 6.55 9.53 -2.19
C ALA A 260 5.57 8.76 -1.31
N PHE A 261 5.78 7.45 -1.06
CA PHE A 261 4.82 6.68 -0.25
C PHE A 261 5.43 5.66 0.71
N GLN A 262 6.46 4.92 0.30
CA GLN A 262 6.95 3.78 1.08
C GLN A 262 8.49 3.65 1.07
N ASN A 263 9.02 3.09 2.15
CA ASN A 263 10.38 2.52 2.21
C ASN A 263 10.33 1.00 2.36
N LEU A 264 11.39 0.33 1.92
CA LEU A 264 11.62 -1.06 2.28
C LEU A 264 12.18 -1.14 3.72
N SER A 265 11.42 -1.76 4.63
CA SER A 265 11.84 -1.90 6.03
C SER A 265 13.15 -2.69 6.14
N GLY A 266 14.15 -2.10 6.79
CA GLY A 266 15.46 -2.73 6.99
C GLY A 266 16.47 -2.54 5.85
N ALA A 267 16.11 -1.81 4.79
CA ALA A 267 17.05 -1.36 3.77
C ALA A 267 17.32 0.15 3.93
N GLU A 268 18.59 0.53 3.92
CA GLU A 268 19.00 1.94 3.89
C GLU A 268 18.93 2.47 2.46
N ASN A 269 18.50 3.73 2.30
CA ASN A 269 18.47 4.43 1.00
C ASN A 269 17.66 3.70 -0.08
N ILE A 270 16.53 3.08 0.29
CA ILE A 270 15.56 2.54 -0.67
C ILE A 270 14.20 3.19 -0.41
N GLY A 271 13.88 4.16 -1.25
CA GLY A 271 12.58 4.82 -1.30
C GLY A 271 11.77 4.41 -2.51
N TYR A 272 10.45 4.48 -2.41
CA TYR A 272 9.54 4.27 -3.54
C TYR A 272 8.63 5.49 -3.76
N ILE A 273 8.39 5.77 -5.04
CA ILE A 273 7.43 6.78 -5.48
C ILE A 273 6.38 6.14 -6.39
N ILE A 274 5.13 6.61 -6.26
CA ILE A 274 4.00 6.24 -7.11
C ILE A 274 4.15 7.00 -8.43
N PRO A 275 4.30 6.33 -9.57
CA PRO A 275 4.62 6.97 -10.84
C PRO A 275 3.44 7.71 -11.45
N VAL A 276 3.72 8.71 -12.29
CA VAL A 276 2.70 9.54 -12.94
C VAL A 276 1.58 8.76 -13.65
N PRO A 277 1.82 7.65 -14.38
CA PRO A 277 0.71 6.92 -15.01
C PRO A 277 -0.30 6.34 -14.02
N VAL A 278 0.16 5.90 -12.84
CA VAL A 278 -0.74 5.45 -11.76
C VAL A 278 -1.53 6.63 -11.20
N ILE A 279 -0.89 7.78 -11.01
CA ILE A 279 -1.54 9.03 -10.58
C ILE A 279 -2.61 9.47 -11.59
N LYS A 280 -2.27 9.49 -12.89
CA LYS A 280 -3.19 9.87 -13.97
C LYS A 280 -4.36 8.91 -14.08
N HIS A 281 -4.13 7.60 -13.95
CA HIS A 281 -5.19 6.58 -13.93
C HIS A 281 -6.18 6.82 -12.77
N PHE A 282 -5.66 7.06 -11.56
CA PHE A 282 -6.45 7.40 -10.38
C PHE A 282 -7.29 8.67 -10.57
N ILE A 283 -6.65 9.79 -10.97
CA ILE A 283 -7.33 11.08 -11.18
C ILE A 283 -8.42 10.96 -12.26
N ALA A 284 -8.09 10.34 -13.40
CA ALA A 284 -9.04 10.19 -14.49
C ALA A 284 -10.26 9.33 -14.08
N GLY A 285 -10.04 8.24 -13.33
CA GLY A 285 -11.14 7.40 -12.83
C GLY A 285 -12.07 8.14 -11.87
N VAL A 286 -11.51 8.98 -10.99
CA VAL A 286 -12.28 9.84 -10.08
C VAL A 286 -13.05 10.91 -10.84
N GLU A 287 -12.45 11.55 -11.84
CA GLU A 287 -13.12 12.58 -12.65
C GLU A 287 -14.25 12.01 -13.51
N GLU A 288 -14.09 10.80 -14.03
CA GLU A 288 -15.08 10.16 -14.90
C GLU A 288 -16.32 9.65 -14.15
N SER A 289 -16.14 9.10 -12.94
CA SER A 289 -17.23 8.43 -12.21
C SER A 289 -17.60 9.06 -10.87
N GLY A 290 -16.87 10.10 -10.44
CA GLY A 290 -16.99 10.72 -9.12
C GLY A 290 -16.47 9.86 -7.97
N LYS A 291 -16.01 8.63 -8.26
CA LYS A 291 -15.48 7.68 -7.27
C LYS A 291 -14.28 6.92 -7.84
N TYR A 292 -13.45 6.36 -6.98
CA TYR A 292 -12.37 5.48 -7.42
C TYR A 292 -12.90 4.06 -7.66
N ALA A 293 -12.60 3.49 -8.83
CA ALA A 293 -13.11 2.18 -9.24
C ALA A 293 -12.14 1.01 -9.00
N GLY A 294 -10.85 1.25 -8.76
CA GLY A 294 -9.82 0.20 -8.65
C GLY A 294 -9.04 -0.04 -9.94
N PHE A 295 -8.04 -0.93 -9.85
CA PHE A 295 -7.28 -1.42 -11.00
C PHE A 295 -7.87 -2.71 -11.58
N CYS A 296 -7.80 -2.86 -12.89
CA CYS A 296 -8.29 -4.05 -13.56
C CYS A 296 -7.36 -5.26 -13.36
N SER A 297 -7.94 -6.46 -13.39
CA SER A 297 -7.20 -7.72 -13.37
C SER A 297 -7.83 -8.75 -14.30
N LEU A 298 -7.00 -9.61 -14.90
CA LEU A 298 -7.47 -10.82 -15.61
C LEU A 298 -7.91 -11.91 -14.62
N GLY A 299 -7.50 -11.82 -13.35
CA GLY A 299 -7.79 -12.83 -12.33
C GLY A 299 -7.08 -14.15 -12.58
N LEU A 300 -5.84 -14.12 -13.08
CA LEU A 300 -5.08 -15.32 -13.42
C LEU A 300 -3.97 -15.58 -12.41
N SER A 301 -3.64 -16.85 -12.22
CA SER A 301 -2.33 -17.26 -11.72
C SER A 301 -1.59 -17.94 -12.86
N CYS A 302 -0.41 -17.44 -13.18
CA CYS A 302 0.39 -17.92 -14.30
C CYS A 302 1.68 -18.58 -13.83
N GLN A 303 2.16 -19.55 -14.61
CA GLN A 303 3.45 -20.19 -14.43
C GLN A 303 4.39 -19.80 -15.59
N PRO A 304 5.62 -19.36 -15.31
CA PRO A 304 6.65 -19.16 -16.33
C PRO A 304 6.93 -20.44 -17.14
N THR A 305 7.22 -20.28 -18.43
CA THR A 305 7.46 -21.39 -19.38
C THR A 305 8.93 -21.49 -19.80
N GLU A 306 9.88 -21.08 -18.94
CA GLU A 306 11.32 -21.10 -19.24
C GLU A 306 11.86 -22.51 -19.53
N ASN A 307 11.26 -23.53 -18.92
CA ASN A 307 11.62 -24.93 -19.15
C ASN A 307 11.21 -25.39 -20.56
N VAL A 308 12.20 -25.84 -21.35
CA VAL A 308 11.99 -26.29 -22.74
C VAL A 308 11.02 -27.46 -22.82
N GLN A 309 11.09 -28.43 -21.90
CA GLN A 309 10.24 -29.62 -21.92
C GLN A 309 8.77 -29.26 -21.65
N LEU A 310 8.52 -28.28 -20.77
CA LEU A 310 7.18 -27.74 -20.57
C LEU A 310 6.63 -27.14 -21.87
N ARG A 311 7.42 -26.32 -22.56
CA ARG A 311 7.03 -25.73 -23.84
C ARG A 311 6.74 -26.78 -24.90
N SER A 312 7.62 -27.77 -25.04
CA SER A 312 7.45 -28.87 -25.99
C SER A 312 6.22 -29.72 -25.68
N HIS A 313 5.91 -29.97 -24.39
CA HIS A 313 4.72 -30.72 -23.98
C HIS A 313 3.42 -30.03 -24.42
N PHE A 314 3.36 -28.70 -24.34
CA PHE A 314 2.20 -27.91 -24.75
C PHE A 314 2.19 -27.52 -26.24
N GLY A 315 3.14 -28.02 -27.03
CA GLY A 315 3.19 -27.78 -28.47
C GLY A 315 3.66 -26.38 -28.87
N MET A 316 4.38 -25.67 -28.00
CA MET A 316 4.96 -24.38 -28.35
C MET A 316 6.10 -24.55 -29.37
N LEU A 317 6.04 -23.81 -30.47
CA LEU A 317 7.14 -23.71 -31.43
C LEU A 317 8.34 -22.96 -30.81
N PRO A 318 9.58 -23.17 -31.29
CA PRO A 318 10.78 -22.56 -30.72
C PRO A 318 10.75 -21.02 -30.59
N GLU A 319 10.03 -20.35 -31.48
CA GLU A 319 9.83 -18.90 -31.55
C GLU A 319 8.72 -18.37 -30.63
N MET A 320 7.84 -19.25 -30.15
CA MET A 320 6.73 -18.86 -29.28
C MET A 320 7.23 -18.60 -27.87
N THR A 321 6.68 -17.55 -27.26
CA THR A 321 6.87 -17.25 -25.85
C THR A 321 5.53 -17.00 -25.17
N GLY A 322 5.46 -17.23 -23.86
CA GLY A 322 4.24 -16.95 -23.12
C GLY A 322 4.23 -17.53 -21.71
N VAL A 323 3.09 -17.41 -21.04
CA VAL A 323 2.91 -17.93 -19.67
C VAL A 323 1.75 -18.91 -19.60
N LEU A 324 1.92 -19.98 -18.81
CA LEU A 324 0.94 -21.05 -18.64
C LEU A 324 -0.11 -20.65 -17.60
N VAL A 325 -1.39 -20.73 -17.94
CA VAL A 325 -2.51 -20.45 -17.04
C VAL A 325 -2.71 -21.61 -16.06
N SER A 326 -2.45 -21.36 -14.77
CA SER A 326 -2.56 -22.38 -13.71
C SER A 326 -3.88 -22.30 -12.93
N LYS A 327 -4.42 -21.08 -12.74
CA LYS A 327 -5.68 -20.83 -12.02
C LYS A 327 -6.37 -19.62 -12.64
N ILE A 328 -7.70 -19.66 -12.64
CA ILE A 328 -8.54 -18.55 -13.13
C ILE A 328 -9.56 -18.23 -12.03
N ASN A 329 -9.70 -16.95 -11.71
CA ASN A 329 -10.71 -16.45 -10.79
C ASN A 329 -12.10 -16.64 -11.42
N PRO A 330 -13.03 -17.37 -10.78
CA PRO A 330 -14.36 -17.62 -11.35
C PRO A 330 -15.18 -16.36 -11.65
N LEU A 331 -14.85 -15.23 -11.00
CA LEU A 331 -15.52 -13.96 -11.21
C LEU A 331 -14.93 -13.11 -12.35
N SER A 332 -13.78 -13.50 -12.92
CA SER A 332 -13.22 -12.77 -14.06
C SER A 332 -13.86 -13.20 -15.36
N ASP A 333 -14.00 -12.27 -16.32
CA ASP A 333 -14.52 -12.59 -17.65
C ASP A 333 -13.58 -13.55 -18.40
N ALA A 334 -12.29 -13.58 -18.02
CA ALA A 334 -11.34 -14.57 -18.51
C ALA A 334 -11.76 -16.01 -18.21
N HIS A 335 -12.52 -16.27 -17.14
CA HIS A 335 -13.03 -17.61 -16.81
C HIS A 335 -13.96 -18.21 -17.87
N ARG A 336 -14.60 -17.36 -18.69
CA ARG A 336 -15.53 -17.81 -19.74
C ARG A 336 -14.83 -18.22 -21.03
N ILE A 337 -13.61 -17.73 -21.25
CA ILE A 337 -12.90 -17.85 -22.54
C ILE A 337 -11.58 -18.62 -22.41
N LEU A 338 -10.88 -18.49 -21.27
CA LEU A 338 -9.64 -19.18 -20.96
C LEU A 338 -9.91 -20.47 -20.19
N LYS A 339 -8.96 -21.39 -20.27
CA LYS A 339 -8.94 -22.65 -19.55
C LYS A 339 -7.62 -22.82 -18.82
N LYS A 340 -7.63 -23.70 -17.81
CA LYS A 340 -6.38 -24.19 -17.25
C LYS A 340 -5.55 -24.82 -18.37
N ASP A 341 -4.24 -24.62 -18.30
CA ASP A 341 -3.24 -25.14 -19.23
C ASP A 341 -3.19 -24.43 -20.61
N ASP A 342 -3.96 -23.36 -20.79
CA ASP A 342 -3.75 -22.40 -21.88
C ASP A 342 -2.41 -21.67 -21.70
N ILE A 343 -1.73 -21.30 -22.80
CA ILE A 343 -0.54 -20.45 -22.75
C ILE A 343 -0.86 -19.09 -23.37
N ILE A 344 -0.76 -18.02 -22.59
CA ILE A 344 -0.99 -16.66 -23.10
C ILE A 344 0.29 -16.19 -23.79
N LEU A 345 0.19 -15.99 -25.10
CA LEU A 345 1.28 -15.59 -25.98
C LEU A 345 1.40 -14.07 -26.10
N ALA A 346 0.28 -13.35 -26.14
CA ALA A 346 0.26 -11.90 -26.28
C ALA A 346 -0.96 -11.26 -25.59
N PHE A 347 -0.79 -10.02 -25.16
CA PHE A 347 -1.83 -9.14 -24.63
C PHE A 347 -1.85 -7.85 -25.45
N ASP A 348 -2.98 -7.51 -26.09
CA ASP A 348 -3.11 -6.36 -26.99
C ASP A 348 -2.01 -6.29 -28.07
N GLY A 349 -1.70 -7.46 -28.64
CA GLY A 349 -0.65 -7.61 -29.64
C GLY A 349 0.78 -7.53 -29.10
N VAL A 350 0.97 -7.23 -27.81
CA VAL A 350 2.29 -7.21 -27.15
C VAL A 350 2.69 -8.64 -26.76
N PRO A 351 3.77 -9.20 -27.32
CA PRO A 351 4.21 -10.56 -26.99
C PRO A 351 4.69 -10.67 -25.53
N ILE A 352 4.26 -11.74 -24.85
CA ILE A 352 4.63 -12.07 -23.47
C ILE A 352 5.78 -13.07 -23.51
N ALA A 353 6.87 -12.78 -22.80
CA ALA A 353 8.01 -13.70 -22.70
C ALA A 353 7.75 -14.86 -21.74
N ASN A 354 8.65 -15.86 -21.76
CA ASN A 354 8.53 -17.07 -20.94
C ASN A 354 8.60 -16.80 -19.43
N ASP A 355 9.16 -15.68 -19.02
CA ASP A 355 9.21 -15.20 -17.63
C ASP A 355 7.99 -14.35 -17.23
N GLY A 356 7.03 -14.13 -18.15
CA GLY A 356 5.85 -13.28 -17.94
C GLY A 356 6.09 -11.79 -18.15
N THR A 357 7.23 -11.39 -18.71
CA THR A 357 7.52 -9.98 -18.97
C THR A 357 7.15 -9.56 -20.39
N VAL A 358 6.86 -8.28 -20.58
CA VAL A 358 6.63 -7.60 -21.85
C VAL A 358 7.65 -6.47 -22.05
N PRO A 359 7.94 -6.05 -23.29
CA PRO A 359 8.73 -4.84 -23.55
C PRO A 359 8.07 -3.62 -22.91
N PHE A 360 8.86 -2.78 -22.23
CA PHE A 360 8.36 -1.55 -21.60
C PHE A 360 8.92 -0.29 -22.25
N ARG A 361 10.22 -0.04 -22.09
CA ARG A 361 10.92 1.15 -22.61
C ARG A 361 12.34 0.79 -22.98
N ASN A 362 12.84 1.27 -24.12
CA ASN A 362 14.20 0.99 -24.57
C ASN A 362 14.56 -0.51 -24.45
N ARG A 363 15.37 -0.89 -23.46
CA ARG A 363 15.80 -2.28 -23.17
C ARG A 363 15.22 -2.85 -21.87
N GLU A 364 14.26 -2.16 -21.26
CA GLU A 364 13.59 -2.56 -20.02
C GLU A 364 12.37 -3.42 -20.30
N ARG A 365 12.07 -4.30 -19.35
CA ARG A 365 10.94 -5.24 -19.38
C ARG A 365 10.16 -5.12 -18.09
N ILE A 366 8.85 -5.29 -18.17
CA ILE A 366 7.93 -5.25 -17.02
C ILE A 366 6.98 -6.44 -17.08
N THR A 367 6.36 -6.85 -15.96
CA THR A 367 5.34 -7.91 -15.99
C THR A 367 4.16 -7.49 -16.86
N PHE A 368 3.56 -8.45 -17.58
CA PHE A 368 2.40 -8.18 -18.43
C PHE A 368 1.17 -7.67 -17.65
N ASP A 369 1.08 -7.99 -16.35
CA ASP A 369 0.06 -7.45 -15.42
C ASP A 369 0.03 -5.92 -15.42
N HIS A 370 1.15 -5.25 -15.69
CA HIS A 370 1.19 -3.79 -15.84
C HIS A 370 0.23 -3.32 -16.94
N LEU A 371 0.24 -3.97 -18.12
CA LEU A 371 -0.64 -3.62 -19.24
C LEU A 371 -2.12 -3.80 -18.84
N VAL A 372 -2.42 -4.85 -18.08
CA VAL A 372 -3.78 -5.13 -17.58
C VAL A 372 -4.22 -4.06 -16.58
N SER A 373 -3.37 -3.71 -15.62
CA SER A 373 -3.69 -2.76 -14.56
C SER A 373 -3.98 -1.36 -15.12
N MET A 374 -3.27 -0.93 -16.17
CA MET A 374 -3.45 0.40 -16.76
C MET A 374 -4.74 0.55 -17.60
N LYS A 375 -5.47 -0.54 -17.83
CA LYS A 375 -6.77 -0.52 -18.51
C LYS A 375 -7.85 0.11 -17.64
N LYS A 376 -8.83 0.73 -18.29
CA LYS A 376 -10.03 1.23 -17.59
C LYS A 376 -11.02 0.10 -17.29
N SER A 377 -11.84 0.33 -16.27
CA SER A 377 -12.93 -0.60 -15.95
C SER A 377 -13.88 -0.74 -17.14
N ASN A 378 -14.25 -1.98 -17.47
CA ASN A 378 -15.04 -2.38 -18.64
C ASN A 378 -14.37 -2.16 -20.00
N GLU A 379 -13.08 -1.82 -20.05
CA GLU A 379 -12.32 -1.82 -21.31
C GLU A 379 -12.08 -3.27 -21.77
N THR A 380 -12.08 -3.48 -23.09
CA THR A 380 -11.73 -4.77 -23.69
C THR A 380 -10.25 -4.86 -24.03
N ALA A 381 -9.70 -6.07 -23.96
CA ALA A 381 -8.36 -6.40 -24.42
C ALA A 381 -8.37 -7.68 -25.27
N SER A 382 -7.45 -7.77 -26.22
CA SER A 382 -7.22 -8.96 -27.04
C SER A 382 -6.16 -9.85 -26.40
N LEU A 383 -6.41 -11.15 -26.38
CA LEU A 383 -5.51 -12.18 -25.87
C LEU A 383 -5.22 -13.18 -26.98
N ARG A 384 -3.95 -13.38 -27.28
CA ARG A 384 -3.51 -14.50 -28.13
C ARG A 384 -3.08 -15.66 -27.25
N VAL A 385 -3.63 -16.83 -27.50
CA VAL A 385 -3.52 -17.99 -26.61
C VAL A 385 -3.19 -19.24 -27.42
N LEU A 386 -2.26 -20.05 -26.94
CA LEU A 386 -2.03 -21.41 -27.42
C LEU A 386 -2.86 -22.38 -26.59
N ARG A 387 -3.71 -23.19 -27.23
CA ARG A 387 -4.50 -24.25 -26.60
C ARG A 387 -4.42 -25.51 -27.44
N GLY A 388 -3.92 -26.59 -26.86
CA GLY A 388 -3.77 -27.86 -27.59
C GLY A 388 -2.84 -27.77 -28.80
N GLY A 389 -1.87 -26.85 -28.79
CA GLY A 389 -0.95 -26.60 -29.91
C GLY A 389 -1.49 -25.68 -31.01
N GLU A 390 -2.73 -25.19 -30.90
CA GLU A 390 -3.34 -24.25 -31.86
C GLU A 390 -3.48 -22.85 -31.25
N GLU A 391 -3.23 -21.81 -32.07
CA GLU A 391 -3.40 -20.42 -31.66
C GLU A 391 -4.88 -20.00 -31.75
N HIS A 392 -5.32 -19.25 -30.75
CA HIS A 392 -6.65 -18.65 -30.67
C HIS A 392 -6.53 -17.19 -30.24
N ASP A 393 -7.35 -16.33 -30.84
CA ASP A 393 -7.53 -14.95 -30.39
C ASP A 393 -8.86 -14.83 -29.64
N PHE A 394 -8.80 -14.28 -28.42
CA PHE A 394 -9.96 -13.99 -27.60
C PHE A 394 -10.04 -12.51 -27.27
N ILE A 395 -11.25 -12.01 -27.05
CA ILE A 395 -11.49 -10.69 -26.49
C ILE A 395 -12.01 -10.86 -25.06
N VAL A 396 -11.41 -10.15 -24.11
CA VAL A 396 -11.77 -10.18 -22.70
C VAL A 396 -12.16 -8.78 -22.25
N THR A 397 -13.22 -8.66 -21.45
CA THR A 397 -13.54 -7.41 -20.76
C THR A 397 -12.88 -7.39 -19.40
N LEU A 398 -12.20 -6.31 -19.07
CA LEU A 398 -11.44 -6.17 -17.84
C LEU A 398 -12.23 -5.42 -16.78
N ARG A 399 -12.20 -5.92 -15.55
CA ARG A 399 -12.82 -5.28 -14.40
C ARG A 399 -11.92 -5.45 -13.17
N PRO A 400 -12.03 -4.54 -12.19
CA PRO A 400 -11.51 -4.78 -10.84
C PRO A 400 -12.13 -6.04 -10.24
N LEU A 401 -11.32 -6.84 -9.57
CA LEU A 401 -11.75 -8.09 -8.94
C LEU A 401 -11.69 -7.98 -7.43
N GLN A 402 -12.79 -8.32 -6.76
CA GLN A 402 -12.85 -8.35 -5.31
C GLN A 402 -12.40 -9.73 -4.79
N PRO A 403 -11.46 -9.80 -3.82
CA PRO A 403 -11.08 -11.05 -3.20
C PRO A 403 -12.23 -11.62 -2.34
N LEU A 404 -12.25 -12.94 -2.14
CA LEU A 404 -13.22 -13.58 -1.25
C LEU A 404 -13.08 -13.10 0.20
N VAL A 405 -11.83 -12.97 0.65
CA VAL A 405 -11.48 -12.41 1.95
C VAL A 405 -10.78 -11.07 1.70
N PRO A 406 -11.40 -9.93 2.06
CA PRO A 406 -10.81 -8.62 1.89
C PRO A 406 -9.46 -8.51 2.59
N VAL A 407 -8.44 -8.02 1.88
CA VAL A 407 -7.07 -7.85 2.41
C VAL A 407 -6.98 -6.60 3.29
N HIS A 408 -7.67 -5.54 2.89
CA HIS A 408 -7.79 -4.30 3.64
C HIS A 408 -9.24 -3.78 3.57
N GLN A 409 -9.68 -3.05 4.60
CA GLN A 409 -11.03 -2.46 4.69
C GLN A 409 -10.96 -1.12 5.44
N PHE A 410 -10.17 -0.19 4.91
CA PHE A 410 -10.09 1.16 5.44
C PHE A 410 -11.36 1.96 5.15
N ASP A 411 -11.60 2.99 5.96
CA ASP A 411 -12.69 3.97 5.81
C ASP A 411 -14.09 3.31 5.77
N LYS A 412 -14.19 2.07 6.26
CA LYS A 412 -15.42 1.28 6.32
C LYS A 412 -15.52 0.56 7.66
N LEU A 413 -16.67 0.67 8.30
CA LEU A 413 -16.97 -0.12 9.50
C LEU A 413 -17.22 -1.59 9.12
N PRO A 414 -16.68 -2.56 9.89
CA PRO A 414 -16.91 -3.97 9.67
C PRO A 414 -18.38 -4.32 9.88
N SER A 415 -18.95 -5.07 8.95
CA SER A 415 -20.31 -5.59 9.06
C SER A 415 -20.40 -6.62 10.19
N TYR A 416 -21.48 -6.59 10.97
CA TYR A 416 -21.73 -7.58 12.01
C TYR A 416 -23.22 -7.80 12.25
N TYR A 417 -23.55 -8.97 12.78
CA TYR A 417 -24.90 -9.31 13.24
C TYR A 417 -24.80 -10.15 14.52
N ILE A 418 -25.65 -9.88 15.50
CA ILE A 418 -25.66 -10.58 16.78
C ILE A 418 -27.01 -11.26 16.98
N PHE A 419 -27.03 -12.55 17.31
CA PHE A 419 -28.27 -13.24 17.67
C PHE A 419 -28.04 -14.17 18.86
N ALA A 420 -28.78 -13.95 19.95
CA ALA A 420 -28.62 -14.67 21.22
C ALA A 420 -27.16 -14.74 21.70
N GLY A 421 -26.42 -13.64 21.54
CA GLY A 421 -25.01 -13.53 21.92
C GLY A 421 -24.01 -14.13 20.92
N LEU A 422 -24.46 -14.85 19.89
CA LEU A 422 -23.61 -15.29 18.80
C LEU A 422 -23.24 -14.09 17.93
N VAL A 423 -21.95 -13.78 17.81
CA VAL A 423 -21.46 -12.63 17.03
C VAL A 423 -20.96 -13.10 15.67
N PHE A 424 -21.69 -12.74 14.61
CA PHE A 424 -21.38 -13.09 13.23
C PHE A 424 -20.69 -11.93 12.51
N VAL A 425 -19.57 -12.21 11.84
CA VAL A 425 -18.83 -11.24 11.01
C VAL A 425 -18.36 -11.91 9.72
N PRO A 426 -18.17 -11.17 8.61
CA PRO A 426 -17.45 -11.69 7.46
C PRO A 426 -15.95 -11.80 7.80
N LEU A 427 -15.31 -12.91 7.44
CA LEU A 427 -13.87 -13.04 7.55
C LEU A 427 -13.18 -12.01 6.64
N SER A 428 -12.25 -11.27 7.22
CA SER A 428 -11.37 -10.33 6.54
C SER A 428 -9.93 -10.51 7.06
N GLN A 429 -8.91 -10.11 6.31
CA GLN A 429 -7.55 -10.10 6.84
C GLN A 429 -7.38 -9.08 7.99
N PRO A 430 -8.02 -7.90 7.99
CA PRO A 430 -8.02 -7.02 9.16
C PRO A 430 -8.54 -7.70 10.44
N TYR A 431 -9.53 -8.59 10.35
CA TYR A 431 -9.93 -9.43 11.48
C TYR A 431 -8.79 -10.35 11.97
N LEU A 432 -8.05 -10.97 11.05
CA LEU A 432 -6.89 -11.80 11.39
C LEU A 432 -5.74 -10.95 11.95
N HIS A 433 -5.56 -9.70 11.49
CA HIS A 433 -4.52 -8.81 11.99
C HIS A 433 -4.73 -8.37 13.45
N GLU A 434 -5.94 -8.53 14.01
CA GLU A 434 -6.17 -8.30 15.45
C GLU A 434 -5.40 -9.28 16.36
N TYR A 435 -4.90 -10.41 15.81
CA TYR A 435 -4.00 -11.34 16.50
C TYR A 435 -2.55 -10.83 16.63
N GLY A 436 -2.28 -9.59 16.19
CA GLY A 436 -0.99 -8.90 16.32
C GLY A 436 -0.09 -9.03 15.09
N GLU A 437 1.15 -8.57 15.21
CA GLU A 437 2.11 -8.54 14.08
C GLU A 437 2.38 -9.92 13.48
N ASP A 438 2.41 -10.97 14.32
CA ASP A 438 2.59 -12.36 13.89
C ASP A 438 1.25 -13.10 13.72
N TRP A 439 0.24 -12.41 13.22
CA TRP A 439 -1.11 -12.96 13.01
C TRP A 439 -1.11 -14.26 12.20
N TYR A 440 -0.17 -14.41 11.27
CA TYR A 440 -0.07 -15.61 10.43
C TYR A 440 0.11 -16.88 11.28
N ASN A 441 0.89 -16.78 12.37
CA ASN A 441 1.15 -17.88 13.29
C ASN A 441 0.17 -17.90 14.48
N ASN A 442 -0.35 -16.74 14.90
CA ASN A 442 -1.22 -16.62 16.08
C ASN A 442 -2.71 -16.83 15.79
N SER A 443 -3.15 -16.53 14.56
CA SER A 443 -4.55 -16.68 14.17
C SER A 443 -4.93 -18.16 13.92
N PRO A 444 -6.22 -18.51 13.99
CA PRO A 444 -6.68 -19.86 13.71
C PRO A 444 -6.26 -20.32 12.31
N ARG A 445 -5.41 -21.35 12.24
CA ARG A 445 -4.79 -21.84 11.00
C ARG A 445 -5.80 -22.10 9.88
N ARG A 446 -6.98 -22.60 10.23
CA ARG A 446 -8.09 -22.82 9.28
C ARG A 446 -8.58 -21.52 8.64
N LEU A 447 -8.77 -20.46 9.41
CA LEU A 447 -9.22 -19.17 8.87
C LEU A 447 -8.11 -18.52 8.02
N CYS A 448 -6.87 -18.60 8.49
CA CYS A 448 -5.69 -18.12 7.78
C CYS A 448 -5.53 -18.82 6.41
N GLU A 449 -5.65 -20.15 6.35
CA GLU A 449 -5.55 -20.90 5.10
C GLU A 449 -6.62 -20.48 4.09
N ARG A 450 -7.87 -20.28 4.54
CA ARG A 450 -8.96 -19.83 3.67
C ARG A 450 -8.72 -18.41 3.15
N ALA A 451 -8.32 -17.50 4.04
CA ALA A 451 -8.03 -16.11 3.69
C ALA A 451 -6.96 -15.96 2.61
N LEU A 452 -5.99 -16.87 2.57
CA LEU A 452 -4.86 -16.79 1.65
C LEU A 452 -5.03 -17.57 0.34
N ARG A 453 -5.93 -18.56 0.29
CA ARG A 453 -5.97 -19.53 -0.83
C ARG A 453 -7.30 -19.64 -1.56
N GLU A 454 -8.41 -19.37 -0.88
CA GLU A 454 -9.74 -19.55 -1.45
C GLU A 454 -10.10 -18.38 -2.39
N LEU A 455 -10.74 -18.73 -3.52
CA LEU A 455 -11.29 -17.77 -4.48
C LEU A 455 -12.81 -17.74 -4.37
N PRO A 456 -13.43 -16.60 -4.67
CA PRO A 456 -14.88 -16.51 -4.68
C PRO A 456 -15.46 -17.37 -5.80
N LYS A 457 -16.57 -18.05 -5.49
CA LYS A 457 -17.35 -18.85 -6.46
C LYS A 457 -18.52 -18.06 -7.04
N LYS A 458 -19.03 -17.08 -6.29
CA LYS A 458 -20.16 -16.22 -6.67
C LYS A 458 -19.86 -14.77 -6.29
N ALA A 459 -20.45 -13.82 -7.03
CA ALA A 459 -20.36 -12.41 -6.70
C ALA A 459 -21.00 -12.14 -5.33
N GLY A 460 -20.34 -11.33 -4.49
CA GLY A 460 -20.83 -11.02 -3.15
C GLY A 460 -20.75 -12.16 -2.13
N GLN A 461 -20.08 -13.27 -2.45
CA GLN A 461 -19.82 -14.34 -1.49
C GLN A 461 -18.93 -13.86 -0.35
N GLN A 462 -19.25 -14.24 0.89
CA GLN A 462 -18.43 -14.00 2.06
C GLN A 462 -18.29 -15.28 2.90
N LEU A 463 -17.15 -15.44 3.55
CA LEU A 463 -16.98 -16.46 4.59
C LEU A 463 -17.48 -15.89 5.92
N VAL A 464 -18.73 -16.18 6.29
CA VAL A 464 -19.28 -15.72 7.58
C VAL A 464 -18.74 -16.59 8.70
N ILE A 465 -18.16 -15.97 9.71
CA ILE A 465 -17.62 -16.65 10.89
C ILE A 465 -18.41 -16.25 12.14
N LEU A 466 -18.52 -17.21 13.07
CA LEU A 466 -18.90 -16.96 14.45
C LEU A 466 -17.64 -16.46 15.17
N SER A 467 -17.50 -15.15 15.31
CA SER A 467 -16.31 -14.51 15.90
C SER A 467 -16.17 -14.88 17.37
N GLN A 468 -17.27 -14.78 18.13
CA GLN A 468 -17.31 -15.03 19.57
C GLN A 468 -18.74 -15.30 20.04
N VAL A 469 -18.87 -15.74 21.29
CA VAL A 469 -20.15 -15.93 21.99
C VAL A 469 -20.20 -15.04 23.23
N LEU A 470 -21.13 -14.09 23.25
CA LEU A 470 -21.44 -13.26 24.42
C LEU A 470 -22.31 -14.06 25.38
N MET A 471 -21.73 -14.43 26.52
CA MET A 471 -22.31 -15.40 27.45
C MET A 471 -23.66 -14.99 28.04
N ASP A 472 -24.60 -15.93 27.97
CA ASP A 472 -25.93 -15.85 28.59
C ASP A 472 -26.52 -17.25 28.76
N ASP A 473 -27.54 -17.40 29.61
CA ASP A 473 -28.18 -18.70 29.87
C ASP A 473 -28.72 -19.36 28.59
N ILE A 474 -29.15 -18.55 27.60
CA ILE A 474 -29.67 -19.05 26.33
C ILE A 474 -28.63 -19.79 25.47
N ASN A 475 -27.34 -19.51 25.68
CA ASN A 475 -26.23 -20.05 24.88
C ASN A 475 -25.20 -20.83 25.73
N ALA A 476 -25.59 -21.24 26.93
CA ALA A 476 -24.77 -22.08 27.80
C ALA A 476 -24.34 -23.39 27.09
N GLY A 477 -23.06 -23.74 27.23
CA GLY A 477 -22.42 -24.86 26.54
C GLY A 477 -21.79 -24.52 25.19
N TYR A 478 -22.03 -23.31 24.65
CA TYR A 478 -21.48 -22.87 23.36
C TYR A 478 -20.29 -21.90 23.48
N GLU A 479 -19.73 -21.74 24.68
CA GLU A 479 -18.73 -20.70 25.01
C GLU A 479 -17.44 -20.81 24.19
N ARG A 480 -17.13 -22.03 23.76
CA ARG A 480 -15.93 -22.37 22.99
C ARG A 480 -16.19 -22.51 21.50
N LEU A 481 -17.40 -22.19 21.03
CA LEU A 481 -17.76 -22.19 19.63
C LEU A 481 -17.49 -20.81 19.05
N ALA A 482 -16.21 -20.47 18.88
CA ALA A 482 -15.74 -19.23 18.29
C ALA A 482 -14.76 -19.54 17.15
N GLU A 483 -14.51 -18.57 16.28
CA GLU A 483 -13.57 -18.63 15.16
C GLU A 483 -13.90 -19.74 14.13
N LEU A 484 -15.20 -20.03 13.99
CA LEU A 484 -15.77 -21.11 13.18
C LEU A 484 -16.56 -20.53 12.01
N GLN A 485 -16.42 -21.08 10.81
CA GLN A 485 -17.27 -20.65 9.70
C GLN A 485 -18.68 -21.21 9.90
N VAL A 486 -19.68 -20.35 9.74
CA VAL A 486 -21.08 -20.77 9.63
C VAL A 486 -21.31 -21.29 8.21
N LYS A 487 -21.58 -22.58 8.08
CA LYS A 487 -21.84 -23.23 6.79
C LYS A 487 -23.31 -23.16 6.41
N LYS A 488 -24.20 -23.50 7.36
CA LYS A 488 -25.63 -23.59 7.11
C LYS A 488 -26.45 -23.02 8.26
N LEU A 489 -27.64 -22.54 7.92
CA LEU A 489 -28.69 -22.19 8.87
C LEU A 489 -29.95 -22.97 8.49
N ASN A 490 -30.49 -23.78 9.42
CA ASN A 490 -31.65 -24.65 9.17
C ASN A 490 -31.51 -25.50 7.89
N GLY A 491 -30.29 -25.98 7.58
CA GLY A 491 -29.99 -26.77 6.39
C GLY A 491 -29.72 -25.97 5.10
N VAL A 492 -29.93 -24.65 5.10
CA VAL A 492 -29.66 -23.76 3.95
C VAL A 492 -28.23 -23.23 4.01
N GLU A 493 -27.50 -23.28 2.88
CA GLU A 493 -26.13 -22.76 2.81
C GLU A 493 -26.07 -21.24 2.96
N VAL A 494 -25.14 -20.76 3.78
CA VAL A 494 -24.90 -19.33 3.99
C VAL A 494 -23.99 -18.78 2.89
N GLU A 495 -24.46 -17.75 2.19
CA GLU A 495 -23.72 -17.15 1.06
C GLU A 495 -22.90 -15.92 1.49
N ASN A 496 -23.45 -15.11 2.38
CA ASN A 496 -22.82 -13.92 2.96
C ASN A 496 -23.57 -13.49 4.25
N LEU A 497 -23.08 -12.45 4.94
CA LEU A 497 -23.64 -12.04 6.23
C LEU A 497 -25.06 -11.50 6.09
N LYS A 498 -25.37 -10.78 5.00
CA LYS A 498 -26.72 -10.29 4.72
C LYS A 498 -27.71 -11.43 4.55
N HIS A 499 -27.32 -12.47 3.81
CA HIS A 499 -28.12 -13.69 3.64
C HIS A 499 -28.32 -14.41 4.99
N LEU A 500 -27.28 -14.53 5.82
CA LEU A 500 -27.42 -15.09 7.18
C LEU A 500 -28.45 -14.32 8.00
N CYS A 501 -28.38 -12.98 8.01
CA CYS A 501 -29.33 -12.14 8.73
C CYS A 501 -30.77 -12.38 8.26
N GLN A 502 -30.99 -12.43 6.94
CA GLN A 502 -32.31 -12.70 6.37
C GLN A 502 -32.85 -14.07 6.78
N LEU A 503 -32.00 -15.11 6.77
CA LEU A 503 -32.40 -16.45 7.18
C LEU A 503 -32.77 -16.51 8.68
N VAL A 504 -32.07 -15.77 9.55
CA VAL A 504 -32.40 -15.68 10.98
C VAL A 504 -33.69 -14.90 11.20
N GLU A 505 -33.86 -13.72 10.60
CA GLU A 505 -35.06 -12.90 10.81
C GLU A 505 -36.33 -13.52 10.21
N ASN A 506 -36.20 -14.28 9.12
CA ASN A 506 -37.32 -15.00 8.51
C ASN A 506 -37.56 -16.40 9.10
N CYS A 507 -36.86 -16.77 10.18
CA CYS A 507 -37.00 -18.07 10.81
C CYS A 507 -38.43 -18.24 11.39
N SER A 508 -39.18 -19.19 10.83
CA SER A 508 -40.53 -19.54 11.26
C SER A 508 -40.59 -20.80 12.13
N THR A 509 -39.48 -21.54 12.22
CA THR A 509 -39.37 -22.76 13.02
C THR A 509 -39.15 -22.42 14.50
N GLU A 510 -39.54 -23.35 15.39
CA GLU A 510 -39.32 -23.20 16.83
C GLU A 510 -37.84 -23.20 17.20
N SER A 511 -37.05 -24.05 16.52
CA SER A 511 -35.61 -24.15 16.69
C SER A 511 -34.87 -23.47 15.54
N LEU A 512 -33.82 -22.74 15.88
CA LEU A 512 -32.79 -22.27 14.95
C LEU A 512 -31.57 -23.18 15.07
N ARG A 513 -31.16 -23.79 13.95
CA ARG A 513 -29.98 -24.64 13.84
C ARG A 513 -28.89 -23.91 13.05
N VAL A 514 -27.69 -23.81 13.63
CA VAL A 514 -26.49 -23.28 12.97
C VAL A 514 -25.48 -24.42 12.82
N ASP A 515 -25.11 -24.76 11.58
CA ASP A 515 -24.10 -25.77 11.29
C ASP A 515 -22.75 -25.09 11.04
N LEU A 516 -21.72 -25.50 11.80
CA LEU A 516 -20.36 -24.96 11.74
C LEU A 516 -19.47 -25.84 10.86
N ASP A 517 -18.30 -25.32 10.51
CA ASP A 517 -17.37 -25.98 9.58
C ASP A 517 -16.47 -27.05 10.19
N ASP A 518 -16.64 -27.37 11.46
CA ASP A 518 -16.03 -28.53 12.13
C ASP A 518 -17.08 -29.55 12.61
N ASP A 519 -18.20 -29.61 11.89
CA ASP A 519 -19.31 -30.53 12.11
C ASP A 519 -20.10 -30.32 13.42
N ARG A 520 -19.72 -29.34 14.23
CA ARG A 520 -20.50 -28.93 15.42
C ARG A 520 -21.72 -28.11 15.04
N VAL A 521 -22.70 -28.14 15.93
CA VAL A 521 -24.02 -27.55 15.72
C VAL A 521 -24.43 -26.73 16.93
N ILE A 522 -25.02 -25.57 16.70
CA ILE A 522 -25.72 -24.76 17.71
C ILE A 522 -27.22 -24.88 17.46
N ILE A 523 -27.98 -25.16 18.51
CA ILE A 523 -29.45 -25.20 18.46
C ILE A 523 -30.00 -24.26 19.51
N LEU A 524 -30.84 -23.33 19.10
CA LEU A 524 -31.50 -22.35 19.98
C LEU A 524 -33.00 -22.38 19.77
N ASN A 525 -33.78 -22.23 20.84
CA ASN A 525 -35.19 -21.89 20.69
C ASN A 525 -35.29 -20.45 20.15
N TYR A 526 -35.87 -20.27 18.97
CA TYR A 526 -35.84 -19.01 18.24
C TYR A 526 -36.50 -17.85 19.01
N ARG A 527 -37.67 -18.09 19.63
CA ARG A 527 -38.39 -17.05 20.37
C ARG A 527 -37.62 -16.61 21.61
N SER A 528 -37.13 -17.58 22.40
CA SER A 528 -36.31 -17.28 23.59
C SER A 528 -35.00 -16.58 23.22
N ALA A 529 -34.37 -17.01 22.13
CA ALA A 529 -33.17 -16.40 21.58
C ALA A 529 -33.38 -14.93 21.19
N LYS A 530 -34.49 -14.61 20.50
CA LYS A 530 -34.83 -13.24 20.11
C LYS A 530 -35.01 -12.32 21.33
N VAL A 531 -35.68 -12.81 22.38
CA VAL A 531 -35.84 -12.06 23.64
C VAL A 531 -34.51 -11.88 24.39
N ALA A 532 -33.65 -12.90 24.39
CA ALA A 532 -32.35 -12.86 25.06
C ALA A 532 -31.40 -11.85 24.41
N THR A 533 -31.42 -11.72 23.07
CA THR A 533 -30.56 -10.79 22.33
C THR A 533 -30.55 -9.38 22.92
N SER A 534 -31.72 -8.76 23.13
CA SER A 534 -31.80 -7.40 23.68
C SER A 534 -31.21 -7.28 25.09
N LYS A 535 -31.36 -8.31 25.93
CA LYS A 535 -30.78 -8.34 27.28
C LYS A 535 -29.25 -8.42 27.23
N ILE A 536 -28.72 -9.24 26.33
CA ILE A 536 -27.28 -9.42 26.13
C ILE A 536 -26.65 -8.11 25.64
N LEU A 537 -27.23 -7.46 24.62
CA LEU A 537 -26.73 -6.18 24.10
C LEU A 537 -26.65 -5.12 25.21
N LYS A 538 -27.70 -4.99 26.03
CA LYS A 538 -27.71 -4.07 27.17
C LYS A 538 -26.63 -4.38 28.20
N ARG A 539 -26.41 -5.67 28.53
CA ARG A 539 -25.37 -6.11 29.47
C ARG A 539 -23.96 -5.76 28.97
N HIS A 540 -23.72 -5.95 27.67
CA HIS A 540 -22.43 -5.71 27.03
C HIS A 540 -22.25 -4.28 26.49
N ARG A 541 -23.25 -3.40 26.67
CA ARG A 541 -23.28 -2.02 26.17
C ARG A 541 -23.04 -1.93 24.66
N ILE A 542 -23.64 -2.86 23.93
CA ILE A 542 -23.57 -2.89 22.47
C ILE A 542 -24.71 -2.03 21.93
N PRO A 543 -24.42 -1.03 21.08
CA PRO A 543 -25.41 -0.03 20.66
C PRO A 543 -26.49 -0.61 19.74
N SER A 544 -26.16 -1.60 18.91
CA SER A 544 -27.08 -2.21 17.95
C SER A 544 -26.82 -3.70 17.82
N VAL A 545 -27.86 -4.45 17.44
CA VAL A 545 -27.78 -5.86 17.11
C VAL A 545 -27.07 -6.11 15.77
N ILE A 546 -27.06 -5.10 14.90
CA ILE A 546 -26.66 -5.21 13.49
C ILE A 546 -25.92 -3.95 13.04
N SER A 547 -24.94 -4.10 12.14
CA SER A 547 -24.29 -2.98 11.47
C SER A 547 -25.24 -2.27 10.48
N SER A 548 -25.01 -0.98 10.27
CA SER A 548 -25.90 -0.12 9.46
C SER A 548 -26.01 -0.55 7.99
N ASP A 549 -24.98 -1.17 7.42
CA ASP A 549 -24.95 -1.63 6.02
C ASP A 549 -25.87 -2.84 5.75
N LEU A 550 -26.34 -3.51 6.81
CA LEU A 550 -27.24 -4.65 6.71
C LEU A 550 -28.71 -4.30 6.97
N ILE A 551 -28.99 -3.08 7.46
CA ILE A 551 -30.36 -2.60 7.67
C ILE A 551 -30.95 -2.29 6.28
N SER A 552 -32.02 -2.97 5.89
CA SER A 552 -32.74 -2.65 4.65
C SER A 552 -33.38 -1.26 4.73
N GLU A 553 -33.41 -0.52 3.62
CA GLU A 553 -34.04 0.82 3.56
C GLU A 553 -35.50 0.85 4.08
N GLN A 554 -36.21 -0.28 4.05
CA GLN A 554 -37.57 -0.41 4.61
C GLN A 554 -37.66 -0.30 6.14
N ASN A 555 -36.56 -0.50 6.88
CA ASN A 555 -36.54 -0.43 8.36
C ASN A 555 -36.13 0.95 8.91
N ASN A 556 -35.68 1.89 8.08
CA ASN A 556 -35.33 3.24 8.54
C ASN A 556 -36.54 3.98 9.13
N SER A 557 -37.77 3.68 8.68
CA SER A 557 -38.97 4.31 9.22
C SER A 557 -39.33 3.87 10.64
N GLU A 558 -38.93 2.68 11.09
CA GLU A 558 -39.23 2.20 12.45
C GLU A 558 -38.12 2.54 13.46
N ILE A 559 -36.87 2.70 13.02
CA ILE A 559 -35.75 3.03 13.90
C ILE A 559 -35.70 4.54 14.23
N ASP A 560 -36.08 5.41 13.29
CA ASP A 560 -36.15 6.86 13.55
C ASP A 560 -37.27 7.25 14.53
N LEU A 561 -38.31 6.42 14.68
CA LEU A 561 -39.37 6.60 15.68
C LEU A 561 -38.97 6.14 17.09
N ALA A 562 -38.00 5.22 17.21
CA ALA A 562 -37.53 4.72 18.51
C ALA A 562 -36.41 5.59 19.13
N CYS A 563 -35.70 6.38 18.33
CA CYS A 563 -34.69 7.34 18.81
C CYS A 563 -35.25 8.75 19.09
N SER A 564 -36.54 8.97 18.82
CA SER A 564 -37.24 10.23 19.06
C SER A 564 -38.32 10.14 20.15
N SER A 565 -38.35 9.06 20.94
CA SER A 565 -39.27 8.88 22.08
C SER A 565 -38.58 8.71 23.43
#